data_AF-A0A7L8V5W1-F1
#
_entry.id   AF-A0A7L8V5W1-F1
#
_cell.length_a   1.000
_cell.length_b   1.000
_cell.length_c   1.000
_cell.angle_alpha   90.00
_cell.angle_beta   90.00
_cell.angle_gamma   90.00
#
_symmetry.space_group_name_H-M   'P 1'
#
loop_
_entity.id
_entity.type
_entity.pdbx_description
1 polymer ?
#
loop_
_entity_poly.entity_id
_entity_poly.type
_entity_poly.pdbx_seq_one_letter_code
_entity_poly.pdbx_strand_id
1 'polypeptide(L)'
;MTARMIRFDEKYAHLIDELEKCGCIEIAKDEKLELDPYFYERKASLDKTLKAVEDGSMKLYDEEEWEIEMKNLDIKLESMYGNQKN
;
A
#
# COMPACT_ATOMS: atom_id res chain seq x y z
N MET A 1 -2.43 -28.94 4.12
CA MET A 1 -2.59 -27.73 4.95
C MET A 1 -3.26 -26.65 4.12
N THR A 2 -4.23 -25.94 4.68
CA THR A 2 -4.96 -24.87 3.98
C THR A 2 -4.25 -23.55 4.25
N ALA A 3 -3.56 -22.99 3.26
CA ALA A 3 -2.94 -21.67 3.40
C ALA A 3 -4.03 -20.59 3.47
N ARG A 4 -3.90 -19.65 4.40
CA ARG A 4 -4.78 -18.48 4.53
C ARG A 4 -3.96 -17.22 4.28
N MET A 5 -4.41 -16.39 3.35
CA MET A 5 -3.86 -15.04 3.16
C MET A 5 -4.43 -14.09 4.21
N ILE A 6 -3.55 -13.34 4.88
CA ILE A 6 -3.90 -12.30 5.85
C ILE A 6 -3.15 -11.02 5.45
N ARG A 7 -3.83 -9.89 5.45
CA ARG A 7 -3.20 -8.56 5.31
C ARG A 7 -2.96 -7.98 6.70
N PHE A 8 -1.80 -7.39 6.91
CA PHE A 8 -1.42 -6.78 8.18
C PHE A 8 -1.18 -5.27 7.99
N ASP A 9 -1.63 -4.48 8.96
CA ASP A 9 -1.26 -3.07 9.05
C ASP A 9 0.19 -2.94 9.55
N GLU A 10 0.90 -1.88 9.13
CA GLU A 10 2.30 -1.62 9.53
C GLU A 10 2.50 -1.58 11.05
N LYS A 11 1.50 -1.12 11.82
CA LYS A 11 1.53 -1.14 13.30
C LYS A 11 1.77 -2.53 13.90
N TYR A 12 1.47 -3.60 13.16
CA TYR A 12 1.65 -4.98 13.60
C TYR A 12 2.86 -5.68 12.95
N ALA A 13 3.68 -4.96 12.17
CA ALA A 13 4.84 -5.55 11.49
C ALA A 13 5.81 -6.25 12.46
N HIS A 14 6.05 -5.65 13.63
CA HIS A 14 6.90 -6.24 14.68
C HIS A 14 6.42 -7.62 15.17
N LEU A 15 5.11 -7.89 15.15
CA LEU A 15 4.55 -9.18 15.55
C LEU A 15 4.86 -10.27 14.52
N ILE A 16 4.96 -9.92 13.24
CA ILE A 16 5.37 -10.86 12.18
C ILE A 16 6.81 -11.30 12.43
N ASP A 17 7.70 -10.34 12.68
CA ASP A 17 9.11 -10.63 12.95
C ASP A 17 9.29 -11.54 14.18
N GLU A 18 8.49 -11.31 15.23
CA GLU A 18 8.49 -12.16 16.42
C GLU A 18 7.96 -13.57 16.14
N LEU A 19 6.86 -13.67 15.39
CA LEU A 19 6.25 -14.94 15.03
C LEU A 19 7.13 -15.78 14.10
N GLU A 20 7.84 -15.13 13.17
CA GLU A 20 8.80 -15.77 12.28
C GLU A 20 10.01 -16.27 13.11
N LYS A 21 10.55 -15.44 14.01
CA LYS A 21 11.66 -15.82 14.90
C LYS A 21 11.32 -16.99 15.84
N CYS A 22 10.08 -17.08 16.31
CA CYS A 22 9.65 -18.22 17.13
C CYS A 22 9.34 -19.50 16.33
N GLY A 23 9.41 -19.45 14.99
CA GLY A 23 9.06 -20.56 14.11
C GLY A 23 7.56 -20.86 14.10
N CYS A 24 6.74 -19.90 14.54
CA CYS A 24 5.29 -20.03 14.64
C CYS A 24 4.59 -19.80 13.30
N ILE A 25 5.25 -19.08 12.39
CA ILE A 25 4.84 -18.85 11.01
C ILE A 25 6.02 -19.09 10.06
N GLU A 26 5.72 -19.41 8.82
CA GLU A 26 6.69 -19.49 7.73
C GLU A 26 6.31 -18.46 6.67
N ILE A 27 7.24 -17.56 6.33
CA ILE A 27 7.06 -16.61 5.24
C ILE A 27 7.58 -17.26 3.96
N ALA A 28 6.67 -17.70 3.10
CA ALA A 28 6.99 -18.29 1.81
C ALA A 28 6.55 -17.38 0.66
N LYS A 29 7.32 -17.39 -0.44
CA LYS A 29 6.90 -16.74 -1.68
C LYS A 29 5.75 -17.52 -2.30
N ASP A 30 4.74 -16.81 -2.77
CA ASP A 30 3.67 -17.42 -3.56
C ASP A 30 4.16 -17.70 -4.99
N GLU A 31 4.35 -18.98 -5.33
CA GLU A 31 4.75 -19.43 -6.66
C GLU A 31 3.72 -19.07 -7.76
N LYS A 32 2.46 -18.82 -7.37
CA LYS A 32 1.36 -18.48 -8.28
C LYS A 32 1.05 -17.00 -8.30
N LEU A 33 1.89 -16.17 -7.69
CA LEU A 33 1.67 -14.72 -7.63
C LEU A 33 1.54 -14.11 -9.04
N GLU A 34 2.27 -14.64 -10.02
CA GLU A 34 2.21 -14.21 -11.42
C GLU A 34 0.90 -14.60 -12.13
N LEU A 35 0.14 -15.55 -11.57
CA LEU A 35 -1.19 -15.93 -12.06
C LEU A 35 -2.30 -14.99 -11.58
N ASP A 36 -2.00 -14.09 -10.63
CA ASP A 36 -2.94 -13.04 -10.27
C ASP A 36 -3.21 -12.16 -11.50
N PRO A 37 -4.48 -11.99 -11.91
CA PRO A 37 -4.83 -11.24 -13.12
C PRO A 37 -4.26 -9.82 -13.17
N TYR A 38 -3.99 -9.22 -12.01
CA TYR A 38 -3.47 -7.87 -11.88
C TYR A 38 -1.99 -7.82 -11.49
N PHE A 39 -1.28 -8.95 -11.48
CA PHE A 39 0.13 -9.00 -11.08
C PHE A 39 0.99 -8.02 -11.86
N TYR A 40 0.91 -8.07 -13.20
CA TYR A 40 1.73 -7.25 -14.08
C TYR A 40 1.36 -5.77 -14.01
N GLU A 41 0.08 -5.45 -13.83
CA GLU A 41 -0.38 -4.07 -13.65
C GLU A 41 0.13 -3.48 -12.34
N ARG A 42 0.02 -4.24 -11.22
CA ARG A 42 0.56 -3.82 -9.92
C ARG A 42 2.06 -3.68 -9.96
N LYS A 43 2.77 -4.61 -10.61
CA LYS A 43 4.23 -4.55 -10.78
C LYS A 43 4.64 -3.29 -11.56
N ALA A 44 4.01 -3.03 -12.71
CA ALA A 44 4.30 -1.86 -13.52
C ALA A 44 4.01 -0.54 -12.76
N SER A 45 2.92 -0.49 -12.00
CA SER A 45 2.61 0.66 -11.14
C SER A 45 3.68 0.89 -10.08
N LEU A 46 4.13 -0.19 -9.42
CA LEU A 46 5.17 -0.11 -8.40
C LEU A 46 6.51 0.35 -8.99
N ASP A 47 6.94 -0.26 -10.11
CA ASP A 47 8.18 0.09 -10.79
C ASP A 47 8.19 1.56 -11.23
N LYS A 48 7.05 2.07 -11.69
CA LYS A 48 6.89 3.48 -12.06
C LYS A 48 7.02 4.40 -10.85
N THR A 49 6.40 4.06 -9.73
CA THR A 49 6.49 4.83 -8.48
C THR A 49 7.93 4.84 -7.97
N LEU A 50 8.59 3.69 -7.91
CA LEU A 50 9.99 3.58 -7.48
C LEU A 50 10.90 4.46 -8.34
N LYS A 51 10.77 4.37 -9.67
CA LYS A 51 11.54 5.21 -10.58
C LYS A 51 11.29 6.70 -10.34
N ALA A 52 10.05 7.10 -10.12
CA ALA A 52 9.70 8.50 -9.89
C ALA A 52 10.27 9.04 -8.56
N VAL A 53 10.39 8.17 -7.55
CA VAL A 53 11.06 8.49 -6.28
C VAL A 53 12.57 8.62 -6.50
N GLU A 54 13.17 7.66 -7.19
CA GLU A 54 14.62 7.63 -7.45
C GLU A 54 15.11 8.79 -8.33
N ASP A 55 14.33 9.17 -9.35
CA ASP A 55 14.65 10.28 -10.24
C ASP A 55 14.19 11.65 -9.71
N GLY A 56 13.54 11.68 -8.54
CA GLY A 56 13.06 12.89 -7.89
C GLY A 56 11.88 13.56 -8.59
N SER A 57 11.26 12.91 -9.58
CA SER A 57 10.05 13.43 -10.23
C SER A 57 8.79 13.29 -9.36
N MET A 58 8.83 12.43 -8.34
CA MET A 58 7.82 12.33 -7.29
C MET A 58 8.27 13.08 -6.04
N LYS A 59 7.47 14.07 -5.62
CA LYS A 59 7.69 14.75 -4.34
C LYS A 59 7.35 13.80 -3.19
N LEU A 60 8.28 13.66 -2.26
CA LEU A 60 8.03 13.07 -0.95
C LEU A 60 7.61 14.19 0.00
N TYR A 61 6.40 14.09 0.54
CA TYR A 61 5.89 15.05 1.52
C TYR A 61 6.44 14.70 2.90
N ASP A 62 6.78 15.73 3.67
CA ASP A 62 6.88 15.58 5.12
C ASP A 62 5.48 15.52 5.76
N GLU A 63 5.42 15.31 7.07
CA GLU A 63 4.16 15.13 7.81
C GLU A 63 3.26 16.36 7.70
N GLU A 64 3.82 17.57 7.81
CA GLU A 64 3.05 18.82 7.75
C GLU A 64 2.49 19.07 6.34
N GLU A 65 3.32 18.87 5.31
CA GLU A 65 2.90 18.98 3.92
C GLU A 65 1.83 17.94 3.57
N TRP A 66 1.99 16.70 4.05
CA TRP A 66 1.03 15.62 3.83
C TRP A 66 -0.33 15.97 4.43
N GLU A 67 -0.37 16.50 5.66
CA GLU A 67 -1.63 16.91 6.28
C GLU A 67 -2.35 18.00 5.48
N ILE A 68 -1.60 18.96 4.93
CA ILE A 68 -2.15 20.04 4.11
C ILE A 68 -2.75 19.46 2.82
N GLU A 69 -2.01 18.60 2.12
CA GLU A 69 -2.48 17.98 0.88
C GLU A 69 -3.69 17.07 1.10
N MET A 70 -3.74 16.34 2.22
CA MET A 70 -4.91 15.53 2.58
C MET A 70 -6.14 16.39 2.86
N LYS A 71 -6.01 17.49 3.62
CA LYS A 71 -7.11 18.43 3.84
C LYS A 71 -7.60 19.02 2.51
N ASN A 72 -6.68 19.36 1.60
CA ASN A 72 -7.03 19.86 0.27
C ASN A 72 -7.77 18.81 -0.58
N LEU A 73 -7.35 17.55 -0.49
CA LEU A 73 -8.02 16.44 -1.16
C LEU A 73 -9.45 16.26 -0.64
N ASP A 74 -9.65 16.29 0.68
CA ASP A 74 -10.97 16.15 1.29
C ASP A 74 -11.92 17.26 0.84
N ILE A 75 -11.47 18.53 0.86
CA ILE A 75 -12.25 19.68 0.35
C ILE A 75 -12.64 19.47 -1.11
N LYS A 76 -11.70 18.98 -1.93
CA LYS A 76 -11.95 18.74 -3.36
C LYS A 76 -12.99 17.64 -3.57
N LEU A 77 -12.92 16.56 -2.79
CA LEU A 77 -13.89 15.46 -2.84
C LEU A 77 -15.28 15.93 -2.40
N GLU A 78 -15.38 16.70 -1.31
CA GLU A 78 -16.65 17.28 -0.86
C GLU A 78 -17.24 18.24 -1.91
N SER A 79 -16.42 19.07 -2.54
CA SER A 79 -16.90 19.95 -3.61
C SER A 79 -17.42 19.19 -4.84
N MET A 80 -16.80 18.06 -5.19
CA MET A 80 -17.19 17.27 -6.37
C MET A 80 -18.38 16.35 -6.12
N TYR A 81 -18.47 15.77 -4.92
CA TYR A 81 -19.40 14.69 -4.62
C TYR A 81 -20.35 14.97 -3.45
N GLY A 82 -20.06 15.98 -2.61
CA GLY A 82 -20.83 16.30 -1.41
C GLY A 82 -22.23 16.87 -1.65
N ASN A 83 -22.52 17.34 -2.88
CA ASN A 83 -23.85 17.81 -3.28
C ASN A 83 -24.68 16.77 -4.04
N GLN A 84 -24.35 15.48 -3.95
CA GLN A 84 -25.28 14.41 -4.38
C GLN A 84 -26.42 14.25 -3.35
N LYS A 85 -27.27 15.28 -3.21
CA LYS A 85 -28.60 15.11 -2.62
C LYS A 85 -29.52 14.51 -3.69
N ASN A 86 -29.88 13.25 -3.51
CA ASN A 86 -31.18 12.77 -3.96
C ASN A 86 -32.28 13.35 -3.07
#